data_AF-A0A3C2C1M8-F1
#
_entry.id   AF-A0A3C2C1M8-F1
#
_cell.length_a   1.000
_cell.length_b   1.000
_cell.length_c   1.000
_cell.angle_alpha   90.00
_cell.angle_beta   90.00
_cell.angle_gamma   90.00
#
_symmetry.space_group_name_H-M   'P 1'
#
loop_
_entity.id
_entity.type
_entity.pdbx_description
1 polymer ?
#
loop_
_entity_poly.entity_id
_entity_poly.type
_entity_poly.pdbx_seq_one_letter_code
_entity_poly.pdbx_strand_id
1 'polypeptide(L)' 'GHIQLIEWAELGKGIIAPADLSIHIAGEDNIRKLSIYTHSEVGKQLSACLGPN' A
#
# COMPACT_ATOMS: atom_id res chain seq x y z
N GLY A 1 -12.56 7.72 -11.33
CA GLY A 1 -12.31 6.88 -10.15
C GLY A 1 -11.78 7.75 -9.04
N HIS A 2 -12.06 7.41 -7.78
CA HIS A 2 -11.48 8.08 -6.62
C HIS A 2 -10.46 7.12 -5.98
N ILE A 3 -9.32 7.65 -5.56
CA ILE A 3 -8.30 6.91 -4.82
C ILE A 3 -8.52 7.18 -3.33
N GLN A 4 -8.46 6.14 -2.51
CA GLN A 4 -8.46 6.27 -1.06
C GLN A 4 -7.05 5.96 -0.55
N LEU A 5 -6.47 6.90 0.19
CA LEU A 5 -5.23 6.71 0.95
C LEU A 5 -5.61 6.72 2.42
N ILE A 6 -5.37 5.61 3.10
CA ILE A 6 -5.80 5.41 4.49
C ILE A 6 -4.56 5.15 5.32
N GLU A 7 -4.22 6.08 6.21
CA GLU A 7 -3.20 5.86 7.25
C GLU A 7 -3.78 5.06 8.42
N TRP A 8 -2.92 4.30 9.10
CA TRP A 8 -3.29 3.46 10.24
C TRP A 8 -4.49 2.54 9.95
N ALA A 9 -4.47 1.90 8.77
CA ALA A 9 -5.58 1.10 8.25
C ALA A 9 -5.99 -0.05 9.18
N GLU A 10 -5.06 -0.55 9.99
CA GLU A 10 -5.32 -1.55 11.03
C GLU A 10 -6.32 -1.09 12.09
N LEU A 11 -6.40 0.21 12.40
CA LEU A 11 -7.39 0.77 13.32
C LEU A 11 -8.82 0.68 12.76
N GLY A 12 -8.97 0.59 11.43
CA GLY A 12 -10.24 0.45 10.73
C GLY A 12 -10.60 -1.01 10.37
N LYS A 13 -9.85 -2.01 10.86
CA LYS A 13 -10.02 -3.41 10.46
C LYS A 13 -11.46 -3.89 10.65
N GLY A 14 -12.06 -4.42 9.59
CA GLY A 14 -13.44 -4.93 9.57
C GLY A 14 -14.50 -3.86 9.28
N ILE A 15 -14.12 -2.58 9.21
CA ILE A 15 -15.00 -1.46 8.85
C ILE A 15 -14.63 -0.91 7.46
N ILE A 16 -13.34 -0.75 7.18
CA ILE A 16 -12.85 -0.32 5.88
C ILE A 16 -12.79 -1.48 4.88
N ALA A 17 -12.94 -1.17 3.60
CA ALA A 17 -12.80 -2.14 2.52
C ALA A 17 -11.37 -2.72 2.48
N PRO A 18 -11.18 -3.98 2.03
CA PRO A 18 -9.86 -4.54 1.80
C PRO A 18 -9.05 -3.67 0.84
N ALA A 19 -7.78 -3.44 1.17
CA ALA A 19 -6.89 -2.66 0.33
C ALA A 19 -6.49 -3.45 -0.93
N ASP A 20 -6.41 -2.78 -2.08
CA ASP A 20 -5.79 -3.33 -3.29
C ASP A 20 -4.26 -3.39 -3.16
N LEU A 21 -3.70 -2.44 -2.41
CA LEU A 21 -2.27 -2.24 -2.21
C LEU A 21 -2.00 -1.71 -0.79
N SER A 22 -1.02 -2.29 -0.11
CA SER A 22 -0.55 -1.82 1.20
C SER A 22 0.86 -1.25 1.08
N ILE A 23 1.08 -0.11 1.73
CA ILE A 23 2.39 0.56 1.80
C ILE A 23 2.88 0.49 3.24
N HIS A 24 4.03 -0.14 3.44
CA HIS A 24 4.72 -0.11 4.72
C HIS A 24 5.93 0.82 4.61
N ILE A 25 6.02 1.78 5.52
CA ILE A 25 7.14 2.71 5.63
C ILE A 25 7.81 2.46 6.97
N ALA A 26 9.03 1.94 6.95
CA ALA A 26 9.88 1.80 8.12
C ALA A 26 11.09 2.72 7.98
N GLY A 27 11.76 3.05 9.07
CA GLY A 27 12.95 3.87 9.01
C GLY A 27 13.67 4.01 10.34
N GLU A 28 14.96 4.33 10.24
CA GLU A 28 15.82 4.77 11.33
C GLU A 28 16.44 6.10 10.89
N ASP A 29 16.46 7.09 11.78
CA ASP A 29 16.85 8.48 11.49
C ASP A 29 16.21 9.05 10.21
N ASN A 30 17.03 9.30 9.20
CA ASN A 30 16.63 9.89 7.91
C ASN A 30 16.54 8.85 6.78
N ILE A 31 16.75 7.57 7.08
CA ILE A 31 16.62 6.48 6.09
C ILE A 31 15.19 5.95 6.14
N ARG A 32 14.61 5.70 4.96
CA ARG A 32 13.29 5.07 4.84
C ARG A 32 13.41 3.81 3.99
N LYS A 33 12.82 2.74 4.49
CA LYS A 33 12.56 1.51 3.75
C LYS A 33 11.08 1.50 3.39
N LEU A 34 10.81 1.57 2.09
CA LEU A 34 9.47 1.41 1.52
C LEU A 34 9.25 -0.05 1.15
N SER A 35 8.10 -0.60 1.50
CA SER A 35 7.68 -1.93 1.05
C SER A 35 6.24 -1.86 0.56
N ILE A 36 6.00 -2.35 -0.65
CA ILE A 36 4.70 -2.32 -1.31
C ILE A 36 4.22 -3.75 -1.48
N TYR A 37 2.99 -4.02 -1.05
CA TYR A 37 2.34 -5.31 -1.16
C TYR A 37 1.05 -5.17 -1.94
N THR A 38 0.80 -6.07 -2.89
CA THR A 38 -0.44 -6.09 -3.68
C THR A 38 -1.36 -7.20 -3.18
N HIS A 39 -2.66 -6.92 -3.16
CA HIS A 39 -3.67 -7.83 -2.59
C HIS A 39 -4.84 -8.10 -3.54
N SER A 40 -4.90 -7.40 -4.67
CA SER A 40 -5.90 -7.60 -5.72
C SER A 40 -5.27 -7.57 -7.11
N GLU A 41 -6.05 -7.92 -8.12
CA GLU A 41 -5.61 -7.83 -9.51
C GLU A 41 -5.34 -6.38 -9.93
N VAL A 42 -6.14 -5.44 -9.45
CA VAL A 42 -5.90 -4.00 -9.61
C VAL A 42 -4.56 -3.61 -8.97
N GLY A 43 -4.28 -4.10 -7.76
CA GLY A 43 -2.99 -3.90 -7.08
C GLY A 43 -1.80 -4.43 -7.89
N LYS A 44 -1.91 -5.63 -8.48
CA LYS A 44 -0.86 -6.19 -9.34
C LYS A 44 -0.63 -5.36 -10.61
N GLN A 45 -1.70 -4.94 -11.26
CA GLN A 45 -1.61 -4.06 -12.43
C GLN A 45 -0.90 -2.75 -12.10
N LEU A 46 -1.22 -2.15 -10.94
CA LEU A 46 -0.50 -0.97 -10.44
C LEU A 46 0.98 -1.25 -10.20
N SER A 47 1.35 -2.41 -9.65
CA SER A 47 2.75 -2.76 -9.46
C SER A 47 3.53 -2.91 -10.76
N ALA A 48 2.89 -3.38 -11.84
CA ALA A 48 3.53 -3.47 -13.16
C ALA A 48 3.88 -2.09 -13.74
N CYS A 49 3.19 -1.03 -13.31
CA CYS A 49 3.49 0.35 -13.71
C CYS A 49 4.71 0.95 -12.98
N LEU A 50 5.19 0.34 -11.90
CA LEU A 50 6.32 0.87 -11.10
C LEU A 50 7.70 0.59 -11.72
N GLY A 51 7.78 -0.23 -12.78
CA GLY A 51 9.02 -0.59 -13.46
C GLY A 51 9.81 -1.71 -12.75
N PRO A 52 10.86 -2.27 -13.40
CA PRO A 52 11.72 -3.26 -12.77
C PRO A 52 12.57 -2.63 -11.66
N ASN A 53 12.72 -3.35 -10.54
CA ASN A 53 13.68 -3.03 -9.47
C ASN A 53 15.13 -3.23 -9.93
#